data_AF-A0A8S3PYS9-F1
#
_entry.id   AF-A0A8S3PYS9-F1
#
_cell.length_a   1.000
_cell.length_b   1.000
_cell.length_c   1.000
_cell.angle_alpha   90.00
_cell.angle_beta   90.00
_cell.angle_gamma   90.00
#
_symmetry.space_group_name_H-M   'P 1'
#
loop_
_entity.id
_entity.type
_entity.pdbx_description
1 polymer ?
#
loop_
_entity_poly.entity_id
_entity_poly.type
_entity_poly.pdbx_seq_one_letter_code
_entity_poly.pdbx_strand_id
1 'polypeptide(L)'
;MGLLLTGISPRAARALFDKEFAPFCLEASLRQNFNKLKDLKDKKYINQNQWYLLFPRFPDVPMSSTFDVTLIITLLRNLTNVNSPHGGFDKLPTANETTTGSDLARIKVGGQSLKQECDQLKTKILDQTNKEIILEIKNSKSQIEELKSEMKKLKAEQDEVIPKNIRGK
;
A
#
# COMPACT_ATOMS: atom_id res chain seq x y z
N MET A 1 34.22 2.76 2.57
CA MET A 1 33.41 3.61 3.47
C MET A 1 31.97 3.16 3.35
N GLY A 2 31.47 2.42 4.35
CA GLY A 2 30.03 2.09 4.42
C GLY A 2 29.24 3.38 4.60
N LEU A 3 28.08 3.47 3.95
CA LEU A 3 27.15 4.56 4.21
C LEU A 3 26.62 4.37 5.62
N LEU A 4 27.25 4.96 6.63
CA LEU A 4 26.58 5.20 7.91
C LEU A 4 25.40 6.13 7.61
N LEU A 5 24.28 5.56 7.20
CA LEU A 5 23.06 6.28 6.91
C LEU A 5 22.70 7.00 8.21
N THR A 6 22.85 8.31 8.24
CA THR A 6 22.55 9.16 9.41
C THR A 6 21.09 9.03 9.89
N GLY A 7 20.27 8.33 9.12
CA GLY A 7 19.29 7.38 9.64
C GLY A 7 19.02 6.35 8.55
N ILE A 8 18.80 5.08 8.91
CA ILE A 8 18.29 4.00 8.04
C ILE A 8 16.99 4.51 7.40
N SER A 9 17.10 5.23 6.28
CA SER A 9 16.01 6.05 5.76
C SER A 9 15.90 5.91 4.24
N PRO A 10 14.67 5.86 3.70
CA PRO A 10 14.43 5.87 2.26
C PRO A 10 15.06 7.07 1.54
N ARG A 11 15.27 8.19 2.24
CA ARG A 11 15.94 9.37 1.69
C ARG A 11 17.42 9.12 1.41
N ALA A 12 18.11 8.45 2.33
CA ALA A 12 19.53 8.15 2.17
C ALA A 12 19.79 7.12 1.05
N ALA A 13 18.92 6.13 0.87
CA ALA A 13 18.98 5.22 -0.28
C ALA A 13 18.79 5.97 -1.62
N ARG A 14 17.93 6.98 -1.67
CA ARG A 14 17.73 7.81 -2.86
C ARG A 14 18.92 8.73 -3.13
N ALA A 15 19.48 9.35 -2.10
CA ALA A 15 20.71 10.15 -2.25
C ALA A 15 21.88 9.30 -2.80
N LEU A 16 22.01 8.05 -2.35
CA LEU A 16 22.96 7.10 -2.95
C LEU A 16 22.61 6.80 -4.41
N PHE A 17 21.34 6.53 -4.71
CA PHE A 17 20.90 6.26 -6.07
C PHE A 17 21.21 7.42 -7.01
N ASP A 18 20.87 8.65 -6.64
CA ASP A 18 21.12 9.84 -7.47
C ASP A 18 22.62 10.13 -7.64
N LYS A 19 23.46 9.65 -6.72
CA LYS A 19 24.92 9.70 -6.86
C LYS A 19 25.43 8.71 -7.91
N GLU A 20 24.92 7.48 -7.91
CA GLU A 20 25.31 6.43 -8.86
C GLU A 20 24.67 6.62 -10.24
N PHE A 21 23.44 7.14 -10.27
CA PHE A 21 22.62 7.39 -11.45
C PHE A 21 22.12 8.83 -11.43
N ALA A 22 23.00 9.76 -11.83
CA ALA A 22 22.67 11.18 -11.82
C ALA A 22 21.33 11.46 -12.53
N PRO A 23 20.37 12.20 -11.92
CA PRO A 23 19.03 12.38 -12.46
C PRO A 23 18.99 12.87 -13.91
N PHE A 24 19.92 13.76 -14.30
CA PHE A 24 20.00 14.29 -15.66
C PHE A 24 20.46 13.26 -16.70
N CYS A 25 21.14 12.19 -16.28
CA CYS A 25 21.62 11.08 -17.11
C CYS A 25 20.86 9.78 -16.83
N LEU A 26 19.75 9.83 -16.10
CA LEU A 26 19.05 8.65 -15.64
C LEU A 26 18.53 7.83 -16.83
N GLU A 27 17.90 8.46 -17.81
CA GLU A 27 17.38 7.77 -18.99
C GLU A 27 18.49 7.03 -19.75
N ALA A 28 19.63 7.70 -19.98
CA ALA A 28 20.78 7.08 -20.65
C ALA A 28 21.32 5.88 -19.87
N SER A 29 21.44 6.00 -18.54
CA SER A 29 21.90 4.93 -17.67
C SER A 29 20.96 3.72 -17.65
N LEU A 30 19.64 3.97 -17.67
CA LEU A 30 18.61 2.92 -17.76
C LEU A 30 18.67 2.21 -19.12
N ARG A 31 18.83 2.97 -20.21
CA ARG A 31 18.98 2.41 -21.56
C ARG A 31 20.24 1.55 -21.70
N GLN A 32 21.37 1.98 -21.13
CA GLN A 32 22.60 1.17 -21.11
C GLN A 32 22.41 -0.17 -20.38
N ASN A 33 21.56 -0.20 -19.35
CA ASN A 33 21.29 -1.38 -18.54
C ASN A 33 20.00 -2.13 -18.96
N PHE A 34 19.44 -1.82 -20.14
CA PHE A 34 18.13 -2.31 -20.56
C PHE A 34 17.97 -3.84 -20.46
N ASN A 35 18.97 -4.60 -20.93
CA ASN A 35 18.90 -6.07 -20.91
C ASN A 35 18.88 -6.64 -19.49
N LYS A 36 19.68 -6.08 -18.58
CA LYS A 36 19.67 -6.46 -17.16
C LYS A 36 18.32 -6.12 -16.52
N LEU A 37 17.80 -4.92 -16.79
CA LEU A 37 16.49 -4.50 -16.29
C LEU A 37 15.36 -5.38 -16.81
N LYS A 38 15.42 -5.77 -18.08
CA LYS A 38 14.45 -6.69 -18.69
C LYS A 38 14.48 -8.06 -18.01
N ASP A 39 15.67 -8.62 -17.77
CA ASP A 39 15.83 -9.86 -17.01
C ASP A 39 15.26 -9.75 -15.58
N LEU A 40 15.49 -8.63 -14.89
CA LEU A 40 14.91 -8.38 -13.56
C LEU A 40 13.37 -8.29 -13.60
N LYS A 41 12.80 -7.70 -14.66
CA LYS A 41 11.35 -7.69 -14.88
C LYS A 41 10.79 -9.08 -15.14
N ASP A 42 11.47 -9.87 -15.97
CA ASP A 42 11.05 -11.22 -16.32
C ASP A 42 11.10 -12.13 -15.07
N LYS A 43 12.13 -11.96 -14.23
CA LYS A 43 12.27 -12.59 -12.89
C LYS A 43 11.36 -12.00 -11.81
N LYS A 44 10.51 -11.02 -12.14
CA LYS A 44 9.55 -10.37 -11.22
C LYS A 44 10.18 -9.59 -10.06
N TYR A 45 11.46 -9.25 -10.13
CA TYR A 45 12.05 -8.28 -9.20
C TYR A 45 11.58 -6.85 -9.49
N ILE A 46 11.19 -6.57 -10.74
CA ILE A 46 10.55 -5.32 -11.17
C ILE A 46 9.16 -5.66 -11.67
N ASN A 47 8.13 -5.07 -11.06
CA ASN A 47 6.75 -5.26 -11.52
C ASN A 47 6.40 -4.33 -12.69
N GLN A 48 5.22 -4.53 -13.31
CA GLN A 48 4.82 -3.78 -14.49
C GLN A 48 4.71 -2.26 -14.24
N ASN A 49 4.22 -1.85 -13.06
CA ASN A 49 4.09 -0.44 -12.71
C ASN A 49 5.48 0.21 -12.57
N GLN A 50 6.39 -0.47 -11.88
CA GLN A 50 7.79 -0.03 -11.76
C GLN A 50 8.48 0.03 -13.13
N TRP A 51 8.20 -0.91 -14.03
CA TRP A 51 8.73 -0.88 -15.39
C TRP A 51 8.31 0.37 -16.15
N TYR A 52 7.06 0.81 -16.02
CA TYR A 52 6.60 2.04 -16.65
C TYR A 52 7.22 3.31 -16.05
N LEU A 53 7.73 3.27 -14.82
CA LEU A 53 8.53 4.37 -14.27
C LEU A 53 9.95 4.41 -14.86
N LEU A 54 10.53 3.24 -15.16
CA LEU A 54 11.86 3.14 -15.77
C LEU A 54 11.85 3.49 -17.27
N PHE A 55 10.80 3.05 -17.96
CA PHE A 55 10.61 3.24 -19.40
C PHE A 55 9.21 3.79 -19.68
N PRO A 56 8.97 5.08 -19.36
CA PRO A 56 7.69 5.72 -19.59
C PRO A 56 7.41 5.89 -21.10
N ARG A 57 6.15 6.20 -21.43
CA ARG A 57 5.78 6.53 -22.80
C ARG A 57 6.20 7.96 -23.12
N PHE A 58 6.74 8.18 -24.32
CA PHE A 58 7.02 9.52 -24.83
C PHE A 58 5.76 10.41 -24.74
N PRO A 59 5.86 11.68 -24.30
CA PRO A 59 7.08 12.49 -24.09
C PRO A 59 7.70 12.41 -22.69
N ASP A 60 7.19 11.56 -21.80
CA ASP A 60 7.67 11.49 -20.43
C ASP A 60 9.08 10.89 -20.33
N VAL A 61 9.81 11.32 -19.29
CA VAL A 61 11.16 10.84 -18.97
C VAL A 61 11.18 10.23 -17.57
N PRO A 62 12.04 9.22 -17.32
CA PRO A 62 12.15 8.62 -15.99
C PRO A 62 12.66 9.64 -14.97
N MET A 63 12.03 9.69 -13.80
CA MET A 63 12.41 10.59 -12.70
C MET A 63 12.68 9.78 -11.43
N SER A 64 13.89 9.86 -10.87
CA SER A 64 14.27 9.12 -9.66
C SER A 64 13.40 9.44 -8.44
N SER A 65 12.83 10.65 -8.39
CA SER A 65 11.86 11.08 -7.37
C SER A 65 10.57 10.25 -7.35
N THR A 66 10.20 9.65 -8.48
CA THR A 66 9.00 8.80 -8.60
C THR A 66 9.23 7.36 -8.16
N PHE A 67 10.48 6.95 -7.97
CA PHE A 67 10.80 5.57 -7.65
C PHE A 67 10.56 5.29 -6.16
N ASP A 68 9.82 4.22 -5.89
CA ASP A 68 9.68 3.70 -4.53
C ASP A 68 11.02 3.15 -4.01
N VAL A 69 11.13 3.01 -2.69
CA VAL A 69 12.38 2.56 -2.04
C VAL A 69 12.79 1.14 -2.43
N THR A 70 11.83 0.27 -2.76
CA THR A 70 12.09 -1.10 -3.18
C THR A 70 12.69 -1.13 -4.57
N LEU A 71 12.18 -0.31 -5.49
CA LEU A 71 12.73 -0.14 -6.82
C LEU A 71 14.15 0.41 -6.74
N ILE A 72 14.37 1.48 -5.96
CA ILE A 72 15.71 2.07 -5.75
C ILE A 72 16.72 1.01 -5.28
N ILE A 73 16.39 0.24 -4.25
CA ILE A 73 17.29 -0.79 -3.70
C ILE A 73 17.51 -1.92 -4.71
N THR A 74 16.49 -2.27 -5.47
CA THR A 74 16.58 -3.29 -6.54
C THR A 74 17.53 -2.84 -7.66
N LEU A 75 17.48 -1.56 -8.05
CA LEU A 75 18.39 -1.02 -9.06
C LEU A 75 19.83 -0.96 -8.53
N LEU A 76 20.04 -0.41 -7.34
CA LEU A 76 21.36 -0.32 -6.71
C LEU A 76 22.03 -1.71 -6.64
N ARG A 77 21.38 -2.70 -6.05
CA ARG A 77 22.01 -4.02 -5.84
C ARG A 77 22.31 -4.82 -7.11
N ASN A 78 21.66 -4.50 -8.23
CA ASN A 78 21.79 -5.27 -9.47
C ASN A 78 22.58 -4.53 -10.58
N LEU A 79 22.64 -3.20 -10.50
CA LEU A 79 23.28 -2.38 -11.53
C LEU A 79 24.60 -1.76 -11.05
N THR A 80 24.86 -1.74 -9.74
CA THR A 80 26.13 -1.27 -9.17
C THR A 80 26.83 -2.40 -8.41
N ASN A 81 28.08 -2.15 -7.99
CA ASN A 81 28.92 -3.13 -7.29
C ASN A 81 28.67 -3.16 -5.77
N VAL A 82 27.42 -3.00 -5.33
CA VAL A 82 27.09 -3.08 -3.90
C VAL A 82 27.09 -4.56 -3.47
N ASN A 83 28.03 -4.89 -2.59
CA ASN A 83 28.11 -6.23 -2.00
C ASN A 83 26.87 -6.55 -1.17
N SER A 84 26.36 -7.76 -1.34
CA SER A 84 25.27 -8.27 -0.52
C SER A 84 25.72 -8.43 0.94
N PRO A 85 24.84 -8.18 1.94
CA PRO A 85 25.07 -8.66 3.30
C PRO A 85 25.07 -10.19 3.33
N HIS A 86 25.54 -10.77 4.45
CA HIS A 86 25.72 -12.22 4.60
C HIS A 86 24.42 -13.01 4.35
N GLY A 87 23.29 -12.48 4.82
CA GLY A 87 21.97 -13.09 4.66
C GLY A 87 21.22 -12.75 3.36
N GLY A 88 21.79 -11.93 2.49
CA GLY A 88 21.06 -11.34 1.36
C GLY A 88 20.23 -10.11 1.75
N PHE A 89 19.76 -9.37 0.74
CA PHE A 89 19.00 -8.12 0.93
C PHE A 89 17.58 -8.31 1.47
N ASP A 90 17.09 -9.54 1.51
CA ASP A 90 15.72 -9.90 1.91
C ASP A 90 15.66 -10.41 3.37
N LYS A 91 16.78 -10.34 4.10
CA LYS A 91 16.87 -10.67 5.53
C LYS A 91 17.44 -9.49 6.30
N LEU A 92 17.00 -9.34 7.55
CA LEU A 92 17.53 -8.32 8.45
C LEU A 92 18.99 -8.64 8.78
N PRO A 93 19.95 -7.77 8.41
CA PRO A 93 21.35 -7.98 8.76
C PRO A 93 21.58 -7.81 10.26
N THR A 94 22.62 -8.46 10.77
CA THR A 94 23.05 -8.31 12.17
C THR A 94 23.56 -6.89 12.44
N ALA A 95 23.62 -6.49 13.72
CA ALA A 95 24.07 -5.16 14.10
C ALA A 95 25.53 -4.87 13.67
N ASN A 96 26.37 -5.90 13.62
CA ASN A 96 27.79 -5.78 13.27
C ASN A 96 28.05 -5.60 11.77
N GLU A 97 27.04 -5.88 10.93
CA GLU A 97 27.13 -5.67 9.49
C GLU A 97 26.89 -4.19 9.16
N THR A 98 27.98 -3.43 8.93
CA THR A 98 27.99 -1.97 8.72
C THR A 98 28.30 -1.57 7.28
N THR A 99 28.10 -2.48 6.33
CA THR A 99 28.32 -2.21 4.91
C THR A 99 27.13 -1.49 4.28
N THR A 100 27.36 -0.79 3.17
CA THR A 100 26.30 -0.19 2.37
C THR A 100 25.20 -1.20 1.99
N GLY A 101 25.56 -2.43 1.63
CA GLY A 101 24.57 -3.46 1.32
C GLY A 101 23.71 -3.85 2.52
N SER A 102 24.32 -3.91 3.70
CA SER A 102 23.64 -4.15 4.98
C SER A 102 22.64 -3.04 5.30
N ASP A 103 23.02 -1.78 5.09
CA ASP A 103 22.14 -0.66 5.34
C ASP A 103 20.97 -0.57 4.36
N LEU A 104 21.21 -0.88 3.07
CA LEU A 104 20.12 -1.01 2.10
C LEU A 104 19.16 -2.16 2.46
N ALA A 105 19.67 -3.30 2.94
CA ALA A 105 18.82 -4.40 3.37
C ALA A 105 17.95 -4.02 4.58
N ARG A 106 18.48 -3.29 5.56
CA ARG A 106 17.71 -2.77 6.70
C ARG A 106 16.57 -1.84 6.24
N ILE A 107 16.85 -0.91 5.32
CA ILE A 107 15.81 -0.03 4.75
C ILE A 107 14.71 -0.86 4.07
N LYS A 108 15.10 -1.85 3.25
CA LYS A 108 14.14 -2.68 2.52
C LYS A 108 13.23 -3.45 3.46
N VAL A 109 13.81 -4.17 4.42
CA VAL A 109 13.05 -5.00 5.36
C VAL A 109 12.16 -4.12 6.24
N GLY A 110 12.68 -3.01 6.79
CA GLY A 110 11.87 -2.08 7.58
C GLY A 110 10.71 -1.48 6.78
N GLY A 111 10.94 -1.09 5.53
CA GLY A 111 9.90 -0.59 4.64
C GLY A 111 8.82 -1.63 4.31
N GLN A 112 9.19 -2.89 4.16
CA GLN A 112 8.23 -3.99 3.94
C GLN A 112 7.38 -4.25 5.18
N SER A 113 8.00 -4.31 6.37
CA SER A 113 7.27 -4.49 7.64
C SER A 113 6.24 -3.37 7.87
N LEU A 114 6.63 -2.11 7.66
CA LEU A 114 5.71 -0.97 7.81
C LEU A 114 4.54 -1.03 6.82
N LYS A 115 4.79 -1.45 5.58
CA LYS A 115 3.72 -1.61 4.59
C LYS A 115 2.72 -2.69 5.00
N GLN A 116 3.22 -3.83 5.47
CA GLN A 116 2.39 -4.92 5.97
C GLN A 116 1.52 -4.48 7.16
N GLU A 117 2.10 -3.75 8.12
CA GLU A 117 1.37 -3.21 9.27
C GLU A 117 0.27 -2.23 8.84
N CYS A 118 0.58 -1.29 7.94
CA CYS A 118 -0.41 -0.37 7.37
C CYS A 118 -1.58 -1.09 6.69
N ASP A 119 -1.31 -2.14 5.93
CA ASP A 119 -2.35 -2.89 5.24
C ASP A 119 -3.23 -3.69 6.22
N GLN A 120 -2.65 -4.25 7.29
CA GLN A 120 -3.39 -4.89 8.38
C GLN A 120 -4.27 -3.91 9.16
N LEU A 121 -3.79 -2.69 9.41
CA LEU A 121 -4.56 -1.66 10.10
C LEU A 121 -5.78 -1.22 9.27
N LYS A 122 -5.62 -1.06 7.94
CA LYS A 122 -6.74 -0.72 7.05
C LYS A 122 -7.84 -1.77 7.09
N THR A 123 -7.49 -3.06 7.00
CA THR A 123 -8.49 -4.14 7.06
C THR A 123 -9.19 -4.18 8.41
N LYS A 124 -8.44 -4.01 9.51
CA LYS A 124 -9.00 -3.99 10.86
C LYS A 124 -9.99 -2.85 11.07
N ILE A 125 -9.68 -1.65 10.58
CA ILE A 125 -10.58 -0.49 10.65
C ILE A 125 -11.84 -0.77 9.85
N LEU A 126 -11.71 -1.27 8.62
CA LEU A 126 -12.86 -1.59 7.78
C LEU A 126 -13.77 -2.65 8.42
N ASP A 127 -13.19 -3.71 8.97
CA ASP A 127 -13.94 -4.76 9.67
C ASP A 127 -14.67 -4.24 10.90
N GLN A 128 -14.04 -3.32 11.65
CA GLN A 128 -14.64 -2.69 12.82
C GLN A 128 -15.83 -1.81 12.42
N THR A 129 -15.65 -0.93 11.42
CA THR A 129 -16.72 -0.07 10.91
C THR A 129 -17.88 -0.90 10.36
N ASN A 130 -17.61 -1.99 9.63
CA ASN A 130 -18.66 -2.88 9.12
C ASN A 130 -19.47 -3.53 10.25
N LYS A 131 -18.82 -3.92 11.36
CA LYS A 131 -19.52 -4.48 12.53
C LYS A 131 -20.44 -3.47 13.20
N GLU A 132 -19.98 -2.22 13.36
CA GLU A 132 -20.77 -1.14 13.95
C GLU A 132 -22.02 -0.83 13.10
N ILE A 133 -21.84 -0.73 11.77
CA ILE A 133 -22.94 -0.51 10.83
C ILE A 133 -23.97 -1.66 10.90
N ILE A 134 -23.52 -2.92 10.93
CA ILE A 134 -24.42 -4.07 11.03
C ILE A 134 -25.23 -4.03 12.33
N LEU A 135 -24.61 -3.65 13.45
CA LEU A 135 -25.29 -3.53 14.74
C LEU A 135 -26.37 -2.46 14.69
N GLU A 136 -26.06 -1.29 14.12
CA GLU A 136 -26.99 -0.17 13.98
C GLU A 136 -28.18 -0.54 13.09
N ILE A 137 -27.93 -1.16 11.92
CA ILE A 137 -28.98 -1.67 11.03
C ILE A 137 -29.89 -2.66 11.76
N LYS A 138 -29.32 -3.57 12.55
CA LYS A 138 -30.10 -4.55 13.32
C LYS A 138 -31.01 -3.86 14.35
N ASN A 139 -30.50 -2.84 15.03
CA ASN A 139 -31.26 -2.08 16.01
C ASN A 139 -32.41 -1.30 15.36
N SER A 140 -32.15 -0.55 14.27
CA SER A 140 -33.18 0.18 13.53
C SER A 140 -34.26 -0.75 12.99
N LYS A 141 -33.89 -1.95 12.53
CA LYS A 141 -34.85 -2.96 12.08
C LYS A 141 -35.81 -3.38 13.21
N SER A 142 -35.30 -3.63 14.41
CA SER A 142 -36.14 -3.98 15.57
C SER A 142 -37.13 -2.87 15.90
N GLN A 143 -36.68 -1.62 15.92
CA GLN A 143 -37.54 -0.45 16.16
C GLN A 143 -38.64 -0.30 15.10
N ILE A 144 -38.32 -0.55 13.83
CA ILE A 144 -39.31 -0.51 12.74
C ILE A 144 -40.40 -1.57 12.94
N GLU A 145 -40.04 -2.79 13.36
CA GLU A 145 -41.02 -3.86 13.59
C GLU A 145 -41.93 -3.56 14.80
N GLU A 146 -41.38 -2.93 15.84
CA GLU A 146 -42.17 -2.49 17.00
C GLU A 146 -43.18 -1.41 16.61
N LEU A 147 -42.74 -0.35 15.91
CA LEU A 147 -43.61 0.71 15.40
C LEU A 147 -44.70 0.20 14.44
N LYS A 148 -44.37 -0.77 13.58
CA LYS A 148 -45.37 -1.42 12.71
C LYS A 148 -46.45 -2.14 13.53
N SER A 149 -46.06 -2.80 14.62
CA SER A 149 -47.00 -3.51 15.49
C SER A 149 -47.96 -2.55 16.20
N GLU A 150 -47.47 -1.39 16.64
CA GLU A 150 -48.28 -0.33 17.25
C GLU A 150 -49.26 0.29 16.25
N MET A 151 -48.78 0.63 15.05
CA MET A 151 -49.61 1.13 13.95
C MET A 151 -50.77 0.17 13.62
N LYS A 152 -50.54 -1.15 13.67
CA LYS A 152 -51.58 -2.15 13.41
C LYS A 152 -52.65 -2.15 14.50
N LYS A 153 -52.28 -2.00 15.78
CA LYS A 153 -53.21 -1.93 16.91
C LYS A 153 -54.09 -0.68 16.81
N LEU A 154 -53.48 0.49 16.60
CA LEU A 154 -54.20 1.76 16.46
C LEU A 154 -55.22 1.73 15.32
N LYS A 155 -54.88 1.06 14.21
CA LYS A 155 -55.79 0.92 13.07
C LYS A 155 -56.99 0.02 13.38
N ALA A 156 -56.79 -1.07 14.12
CA ALA A 156 -57.87 -1.96 14.54
C ALA A 156 -58.84 -1.26 15.50
N GLU A 157 -58.32 -0.46 16.43
CA GLU A 157 -59.11 0.33 17.38
C GLU A 157 -59.91 1.43 16.67
N GLN A 158 -59.32 2.09 15.66
CA GLN A 158 -60.02 3.06 14.82
C GLN A 158 -61.16 2.44 14.00
N ASP A 159 -60.99 1.20 13.53
CA ASP A 159 -62.03 0.44 12.81
C ASP A 159 -63.16 -0.09 13.73
N GLU A 160 -62.93 -0.25 15.03
CA GLU A 160 -63.97 -0.60 16.03
C GLU A 160 -64.81 0.61 16.47
N VAL A 161 -64.19 1.79 16.63
CA VAL A 161 -64.87 3.01 17.10
C VAL A 161 -65.79 3.63 16.04
N ILE A 162 -65.56 3.36 14.75
CA ILE A 162 -66.40 3.84 13.64
C ILE A 162 -67.17 2.66 13.04
N PRO A 163 -68.43 2.39 13.46
CA PRO A 163 -69.20 1.28 12.89
C PRO A 163 -69.45 1.50 11.40
N LYS A 164 -69.41 0.41 10.62
CA LYS A 164 -69.53 0.35 9.15
C LYS A 164 -70.81 0.96 8.53
N ASN A 165 -71.69 1.58 9.31
CA ASN A 165 -73.03 2.02 8.90
C ASN A 165 -73.15 3.48 8.43
N ILE A 166 -72.04 4.18 8.15
CA ILE A 166 -72.12 5.57 7.61
C ILE A 166 -71.78 5.60 6.09
N ARG A 167 -71.28 4.50 5.53
CA ARG A 167 -70.93 4.42 4.09
C ARG A 167 -72.08 3.80 3.29
N GLY A 168 -73.19 4.52 3.13
CA GLY A 168 -74.30 4.08 2.29
C GLY A 168 -75.57 4.92 2.42
N LYS A 169 -75.54 6.15 1.89
CA LYS A 169 -76.69 6.81 1.29
C LYS A 169 -76.25 7.43 -0.02
#